data_AF-A0A2P5AGX4-F1
#
_entry.id   AF-A0A2P5AGX4-F1
#
_cell.length_a   1.000
_cell.length_b   1.000
_cell.length_c   1.000
_cell.angle_alpha   90.00
_cell.angle_beta   90.00
_cell.angle_gamma   90.00
#
_symmetry.space_group_name_H-M   'P 1'
#
loop_
_entity.id
_entity.type
_entity.pdbx_description
1 polymer ?
#
loop_
_entity_poly.entity_id
_entity_poly.type
_entity_poly.pdbx_seq_one_letter_code
_entity_poly.pdbx_strand_id
1 'polypeptide(L)'
;MSTIILNCCLAQLSTFSVQQAAIMDTKLSSLKVPPASLPVFPAVFIMALAPVYNHVVPPFFRKITKSEMGITHVQRIGTGLVFSIVAMAVAALVEIKRKNVAARSGLVDFTQKPLPITFLWVAIQYLLLGSADLFTLAGMMEFFFTEAPSGMRSLATARSWASLAMGYYLSSVLISVVNGVTGAYRHSSCPGLAGANLNTYHLERFYWLMCVLSGLNFLRSLFWASRYKYRSANV
;
A
#
# COMPACT_ATOMS: atom_id res chain seq x y z
N MET A 1 -7.14 8.74 -13.94
CA MET A 1 -6.35 7.62 -13.42
C MET A 1 -6.73 7.36 -11.98
N SER A 2 -7.36 6.23 -11.70
CA SER A 2 -7.98 5.95 -10.40
C SER A 2 -6.95 5.46 -9.38
N THR A 3 -6.44 6.35 -8.53
CA THR A 3 -5.59 5.99 -7.36
C THR A 3 -6.40 5.42 -6.21
N ILE A 4 -7.71 5.22 -6.39
CA ILE A 4 -8.63 4.63 -5.41
C ILE A 4 -8.07 3.31 -4.86
N ILE A 5 -7.54 2.42 -5.73
CA ILE A 5 -7.02 1.12 -5.31
C ILE A 5 -5.69 1.26 -4.56
N LEU A 6 -4.82 2.19 -4.93
CA LEU A 6 -3.61 2.50 -4.18
C LEU A 6 -3.94 3.06 -2.78
N ASN A 7 -4.90 3.97 -2.70
CA ASN A 7 -5.40 4.49 -1.42
C ASN A 7 -6.06 3.41 -0.56
N CYS A 8 -6.76 2.46 -1.20
CA CYS A 8 -7.27 1.27 -0.53
C CYS A 8 -6.13 0.41 0.05
N CYS A 9 -5.01 0.26 -0.66
CA CYS A 9 -3.82 -0.42 -0.14
C CYS A 9 -3.20 0.35 1.05
N LEU A 10 -3.15 1.69 0.98
CA LEU A 10 -2.67 2.54 2.08
C LEU A 10 -3.52 2.39 3.34
N ALA A 11 -4.85 2.27 3.20
CA ALA A 11 -5.72 2.00 4.35
C ALA A 11 -5.31 0.71 5.09
N GLN A 12 -4.87 -0.33 4.38
CA GLN A 12 -4.42 -1.60 4.98
C GLN A 12 -3.12 -1.50 5.77
N LEU A 13 -2.27 -0.51 5.46
CA LEU A 13 -1.10 -0.21 6.28
C LEU A 13 -1.48 0.32 7.65
N SER A 14 -2.53 1.15 7.74
CA SER A 14 -2.94 1.72 9.03
C SER A 14 -3.69 0.73 9.93
N THR A 15 -4.22 -0.36 9.36
CA THR A 15 -5.06 -1.34 10.09
C THR A 15 -4.37 -2.69 10.23
N PHE A 16 -4.46 -3.55 9.21
CA PHE A 16 -4.00 -4.94 9.28
C PHE A 16 -2.50 -5.07 9.46
N SER A 17 -1.70 -4.17 8.86
CA SER A 17 -0.25 -4.23 9.03
C SER A 17 0.17 -3.95 10.48
N VAL A 18 -0.56 -3.08 11.19
CA VAL A 18 -0.34 -2.81 12.62
C VAL A 18 -0.74 -4.01 13.46
N GLN A 19 -1.88 -4.62 13.16
CA GLN A 19 -2.34 -5.84 13.85
C GLN A 19 -1.39 -7.02 13.62
N GLN A 20 -0.87 -7.18 12.40
CA GLN A 20 0.12 -8.19 12.06
C GLN A 20 1.43 -7.96 12.81
N ALA A 21 1.90 -6.71 12.89
CA ALA A 21 3.12 -6.39 13.62
C ALA A 21 2.95 -6.58 15.15
N ALA A 22 1.74 -6.38 15.69
CA ALA A 22 1.43 -6.56 17.11
C ALA A 22 1.64 -7.98 17.64
N ILE A 23 1.47 -8.99 16.78
CA ILE A 23 1.59 -10.42 17.12
C ILE A 23 2.98 -11.00 16.78
N MET A 24 3.86 -10.19 16.17
CA MET A 24 5.25 -10.53 15.87
C MET A 24 6.15 -10.23 17.08
N ASP A 25 7.41 -10.66 17.01
CA ASP A 25 8.39 -10.31 18.03
C ASP A 25 8.74 -8.81 17.92
N THR A 26 8.34 -8.07 18.95
CA THR A 26 8.58 -6.62 19.10
C THR A 26 9.79 -6.31 19.99
N LYS A 27 10.59 -7.32 20.37
CA LYS A 27 11.84 -7.09 21.09
C LYS A 27 12.92 -6.60 20.13
N LEU A 28 13.40 -5.38 20.38
CA LEU A 28 14.59 -4.84 19.74
C LEU A 28 15.76 -4.98 20.73
N SER A 29 16.48 -6.11 20.64
CA SER A 29 17.56 -6.50 21.55
C SER A 29 17.14 -6.60 23.02
N SER A 30 17.07 -5.48 23.74
CA SER A 30 16.67 -5.38 25.15
C SER A 30 15.37 -4.58 25.37
N LEU A 31 14.88 -3.85 24.36
CA LEU A 31 13.70 -2.99 24.48
C LEU A 31 12.47 -3.70 23.91
N LYS A 32 11.44 -3.87 24.73
CA LYS A 32 10.14 -4.39 24.28
C LYS A 32 9.31 -3.21 23.78
N VAL A 33 9.13 -3.13 22.46
CA VAL A 33 8.32 -2.08 21.84
C VAL A 33 6.84 -2.45 21.97
N PRO A 34 5.98 -1.57 22.53
CA PRO A 34 4.55 -1.84 22.61
C PRO A 34 3.92 -1.80 21.21
N PRO A 35 2.95 -2.69 20.90
CA PRO A 35 2.32 -2.75 19.59
C PRO A 35 1.75 -1.44 19.05
N ALA A 36 1.18 -0.61 19.93
CA ALA A 36 0.63 0.69 19.58
C ALA A 36 1.67 1.70 19.05
N SER A 37 2.95 1.50 19.37
CA SER A 37 4.06 2.34 18.92
C SER A 37 4.75 1.82 17.65
N LEU A 38 4.40 0.61 17.18
CA LEU A 38 4.95 0.03 15.96
C LEU A 38 4.79 0.90 14.71
N PRO A 39 3.70 1.69 14.53
CA PRO A 39 3.55 2.60 13.39
C PRO A 39 4.63 3.71 13.31
N VAL A 40 5.34 4.01 14.42
CA VAL A 40 6.43 5.00 14.42
C VAL A 40 7.57 4.55 13.52
N PHE A 41 7.90 3.26 13.47
CA PHE A 41 9.02 2.76 12.67
C PHE A 41 8.78 2.97 11.17
N PRO A 42 7.64 2.54 10.59
CA PRO A 42 7.29 2.91 9.23
C PRO A 42 7.26 4.42 8.96
N ALA A 43 6.74 5.22 9.90
CA ALA A 43 6.69 6.67 9.73
C ALA A 43 8.11 7.27 9.60
N VAL A 44 9.05 6.81 10.44
CA VAL A 44 10.47 7.22 10.35
C VAL A 44 11.09 6.79 9.02
N PHE A 45 10.81 5.57 8.55
CA PHE A 45 11.28 5.11 7.23
C PHE A 45 10.75 5.98 6.10
N ILE A 46 9.46 6.34 6.11
CA ILE A 46 8.87 7.21 5.09
C ILE A 46 9.46 8.63 5.19
N MET A 47 9.64 9.16 6.40
CA MET A 47 10.28 10.46 6.61
C MET A 47 11.73 10.48 6.10
N ALA A 48 12.47 9.38 6.21
CA ALA A 48 13.81 9.26 5.65
C ALA A 48 13.79 9.04 4.13
N LEU A 49 12.80 8.31 3.62
CA LEU A 49 12.65 8.02 2.19
C LEU A 49 12.25 9.26 1.38
N ALA A 50 11.40 10.14 1.93
CA ALA A 50 10.93 11.35 1.26
C ALA A 50 12.06 12.31 0.78
N PRO A 51 13.06 12.69 1.60
CA PRO A 51 14.18 13.50 1.13
C PRO A 51 15.06 12.75 0.13
N VAL A 52 15.27 11.44 0.32
CA VAL A 52 16.01 10.61 -0.66
C VAL A 52 15.30 10.62 -2.01
N TYR A 53 13.97 10.48 -2.01
CA TYR A 53 13.16 10.61 -3.22
C TYR A 53 13.37 11.98 -3.87
N ASN A 54 13.20 13.07 -3.12
CA ASN A 54 13.34 14.44 -3.65
C ASN A 54 14.75 14.74 -4.17
N HIS A 55 15.80 14.16 -3.60
CA HIS A 55 17.17 14.40 -4.04
C HIS A 55 17.65 13.45 -5.15
N VAL A 56 17.18 12.20 -5.19
CA VAL A 56 17.67 11.19 -6.15
C VAL A 56 16.80 11.16 -7.41
N VAL A 57 15.49 11.28 -7.26
CA VAL A 57 14.53 11.02 -8.34
C VAL A 57 14.54 12.12 -9.41
N PRO A 58 14.54 13.43 -9.08
CA PRO A 58 14.66 14.48 -10.09
C PRO A 58 15.95 14.42 -10.93
N PRO A 59 17.17 14.29 -10.36
CA PRO A 59 18.39 14.21 -11.17
C PRO A 59 18.51 12.88 -11.93
N PHE A 60 18.06 11.76 -11.36
CA PHE A 60 18.05 10.48 -12.06
C PHE A 60 17.20 10.52 -13.33
N PHE A 61 15.99 11.10 -13.24
CA PHE A 61 15.13 11.22 -14.41
C PHE A 61 15.59 12.26 -15.42
N ARG A 62 16.21 13.36 -14.99
CA ARG A 62 16.88 14.30 -15.91
C ARG A 62 18.00 13.63 -16.70
N LYS A 63 18.78 12.75 -16.06
CA LYS A 63 19.91 12.05 -16.69
C LYS A 63 19.48 11.00 -17.71
N ILE A 64 18.36 10.31 -17.48
CA ILE A 64 17.85 9.25 -18.37
C ILE A 64 17.14 9.82 -19.59
N THR A 65 16.27 10.81 -19.41
CA THR A 65 15.40 11.25 -20.51
C THR A 65 15.98 12.39 -21.35
N LYS A 66 17.05 13.07 -20.90
CA LYS A 66 17.73 14.18 -21.62
C LYS A 66 16.79 15.28 -22.16
N SER A 67 15.62 15.46 -21.55
CA SER A 67 14.61 16.48 -21.88
C SER A 67 14.37 17.35 -20.64
N GLU A 68 14.12 18.65 -20.82
CA GLU A 68 13.92 19.62 -19.71
C GLU A 68 12.75 19.23 -18.79
N MET A 69 11.75 18.50 -19.31
CA MET A 69 10.60 17.99 -18.55
C MET A 69 10.85 16.61 -17.90
N GLY A 70 11.97 15.95 -18.17
CA GLY A 70 12.36 14.69 -17.52
C GLY A 70 11.43 13.52 -17.87
N ILE A 71 10.44 13.20 -17.02
CA ILE A 71 9.52 12.05 -17.18
C ILE A 71 8.09 12.52 -17.49
N THR A 72 7.37 11.76 -18.30
CA THR A 72 5.91 11.98 -18.48
C THR A 72 5.19 11.72 -17.15
N HIS A 73 4.32 12.63 -16.69
CA HIS A 73 3.63 12.48 -15.38
C HIS A 73 2.94 11.12 -15.21
N VAL A 74 2.45 10.56 -16.33
CA VAL A 74 1.82 9.25 -16.42
C VAL A 74 2.78 8.09 -16.12
N GLN A 75 4.05 8.17 -16.51
CA GLN A 75 5.07 7.16 -16.17
C GLN A 75 5.40 7.17 -14.67
N ARG A 76 5.50 8.35 -14.03
CA ARG A 76 5.68 8.46 -12.57
C ARG A 76 4.52 7.80 -11.82
N ILE A 77 3.28 8.12 -12.19
CA ILE A 77 2.08 7.47 -11.63
C ILE A 77 2.12 5.94 -11.88
N GLY A 78 2.53 5.51 -13.07
CA GLY A 78 2.69 4.10 -13.42
C GLY A 78 3.69 3.37 -12.52
N THR A 79 4.86 3.97 -12.25
CA THR A 79 5.87 3.38 -11.36
C THR A 79 5.35 3.19 -9.93
N GLY A 80 4.59 4.16 -9.41
CA GLY A 80 3.97 4.04 -8.11
C GLY A 80 2.94 2.90 -8.04
N LEU A 81 2.12 2.73 -9.08
CA LEU A 81 1.19 1.60 -9.17
C LEU A 81 1.91 0.25 -9.21
N VAL A 82 3.04 0.14 -9.90
CA VAL A 82 3.86 -1.09 -9.90
C VAL A 82 4.40 -1.38 -8.50
N PHE A 83 4.94 -0.37 -7.81
CA PHE A 83 5.40 -0.54 -6.43
C PHE A 83 4.27 -0.98 -5.49
N SER A 84 3.04 -0.50 -5.71
CA SER A 84 1.88 -0.95 -4.93
C SER A 84 1.56 -2.43 -5.14
N ILE A 85 1.65 -2.95 -6.37
CA ILE A 85 1.48 -4.38 -6.68
C ILE A 85 2.55 -5.20 -5.95
N VAL A 86 3.82 -4.80 -6.09
CA VAL A 86 4.95 -5.48 -5.45
C VAL A 86 4.82 -5.45 -3.93
N ALA A 87 4.38 -4.32 -3.35
CA ALA A 87 4.16 -4.19 -1.92
C ALA A 87 3.09 -5.17 -1.40
N MET A 88 1.96 -5.30 -2.11
CA MET A 88 0.91 -6.26 -1.73
C MET A 88 1.36 -7.71 -1.89
N ALA A 89 2.14 -8.03 -2.93
CA ALA A 89 2.74 -9.35 -3.10
C ALA A 89 3.71 -9.68 -1.95
N VAL A 90 4.58 -8.74 -1.57
CA VAL A 90 5.49 -8.89 -0.43
C VAL A 90 4.71 -9.06 0.86
N ALA A 91 3.63 -8.29 1.08
CA ALA A 91 2.78 -8.44 2.26
C ALA A 91 2.16 -9.85 2.35
N ALA A 92 1.68 -10.38 1.23
CA ALA A 92 1.16 -11.75 1.16
C ALA A 92 2.24 -12.79 1.50
N LEU A 93 3.47 -12.62 0.99
CA LEU A 93 4.60 -13.52 1.27
C LEU A 93 5.04 -13.46 2.74
N VAL A 94 5.11 -12.26 3.31
CA VAL A 94 5.44 -12.07 4.73
C VAL A 94 4.40 -12.75 5.62
N GLU A 95 3.12 -12.67 5.26
CA GLU A 95 2.06 -13.34 6.00
C GLU A 95 2.12 -14.87 5.88
N ILE A 96 2.38 -15.41 4.69
CA ILE A 96 2.61 -16.84 4.50
C ILE A 96 3.78 -17.31 5.36
N LYS A 97 4.88 -16.55 5.38
CA LYS A 97 6.04 -16.84 6.22
C LYS A 97 5.70 -16.82 7.71
N ARG A 98 4.95 -15.80 8.17
CA ARG A 98 4.48 -15.68 9.56
C ARG A 98 3.64 -16.89 9.97
N LYS A 99 2.71 -17.32 9.12
CA LYS A 99 1.87 -18.50 9.36
C LYS A 99 2.65 -19.80 9.40
N ASN A 100 3.60 -19.98 8.49
CA ASN A 100 4.47 -21.16 8.49
C ASN A 100 5.30 -21.26 9.78
N VAL A 101 5.78 -20.12 10.30
CA VAL A 101 6.50 -20.06 11.59
C VAL A 101 5.54 -20.37 12.76
N ALA A 102 4.30 -19.87 12.71
CA ALA A 102 3.28 -20.18 13.72
C ALA A 102 2.96 -21.67 13.78
N ALA A 103 2.77 -22.32 12.62
CA ALA A 103 2.50 -23.74 12.49
C ALA A 103 3.66 -24.60 13.02
N ARG A 104 4.90 -24.25 12.67
CA ARG A 104 6.10 -24.98 13.15
C ARG A 104 6.35 -24.85 14.65
N SER A 105 5.93 -23.74 15.25
CA SER A 105 6.16 -23.46 16.67
C SER A 105 5.02 -23.97 17.57
N GLY A 106 3.97 -24.60 17.01
CA GLY A 106 2.79 -25.04 17.76
C GLY A 106 1.99 -23.90 18.40
N LEU A 107 2.24 -22.65 17.99
CA LEU A 107 1.66 -21.42 18.55
C LEU A 107 0.42 -20.95 17.77
N VAL A 108 -0.27 -21.86 17.10
CA VAL A 108 -1.43 -21.54 16.26
C VAL A 108 -2.58 -20.99 17.12
N ASP A 109 -2.79 -21.56 18.31
CA ASP A 109 -3.90 -21.21 19.23
C ASP A 109 -3.51 -20.24 20.37
N PHE A 110 -2.22 -19.98 20.57
CA PHE A 110 -1.75 -19.12 21.67
C PHE A 110 -1.50 -17.68 21.20
N THR A 111 -2.53 -16.84 21.27
CA THR A 111 -2.48 -15.39 20.95
C THR A 111 -1.61 -14.57 21.90
N GLN A 112 -1.17 -15.15 23.02
CA GLN A 112 -0.45 -14.44 24.10
C GLN A 112 1.09 -14.49 23.97
N LYS A 113 1.65 -15.38 23.16
CA LYS A 113 3.11 -15.46 22.96
C LYS A 113 3.50 -14.84 21.62
N PRO A 114 4.45 -13.89 21.59
CA PRO A 114 4.92 -13.32 20.33
C PRO A 114 5.55 -14.41 19.46
N LEU A 115 5.18 -14.42 18.19
CA LEU A 115 5.76 -15.34 17.22
C LEU A 115 7.26 -15.03 17.04
N PRO A 116 8.13 -16.05 16.88
CA PRO A 116 9.57 -15.84 16.67
C PRO A 116 9.86 -15.37 15.24
N ILE A 117 9.26 -14.25 14.85
CA ILE A 117 9.45 -13.55 13.59
C ILE A 117 9.50 -12.06 13.89
N THR A 118 10.55 -11.40 13.42
CA THR A 118 10.76 -9.98 13.72
C THR A 118 9.75 -9.11 12.99
N PHE A 119 9.24 -8.08 13.66
CA PHE A 119 8.36 -7.08 13.03
C PHE A 119 9.01 -6.34 11.84
N LEU A 120 10.34 -6.38 11.70
CA LEU A 120 11.09 -5.78 10.58
C LEU A 120 10.67 -6.29 9.20
N TRP A 121 10.12 -7.50 9.09
CA TRP A 121 9.57 -7.99 7.80
C TRP A 121 8.42 -7.12 7.29
N VAL A 122 7.63 -6.56 8.21
CA VAL A 122 6.55 -5.62 7.89
C VAL A 122 7.12 -4.27 7.43
N ALA A 123 8.32 -3.87 7.88
CA ALA A 123 8.94 -2.63 7.41
C ALA A 123 9.17 -2.62 5.88
N ILE A 124 9.40 -3.78 5.26
CA ILE A 124 9.62 -3.90 3.81
C ILE A 124 8.36 -3.54 3.03
N GLN A 125 7.18 -4.02 3.43
CA GLN A 125 5.92 -3.66 2.76
C GLN A 125 5.58 -2.17 2.94
N TYR A 126 5.91 -1.58 4.10
CA TYR A 126 5.76 -0.14 4.32
C TYR A 126 6.70 0.68 3.44
N LEU A 127 7.95 0.26 3.28
CA LEU A 127 8.91 0.95 2.42
C LEU A 127 8.43 0.96 0.96
N LEU A 128 8.00 -0.19 0.45
CA LEU A 128 7.52 -0.32 -0.94
C LEU A 128 6.24 0.47 -1.18
N LEU A 129 5.27 0.38 -0.27
CA LEU A 129 4.00 1.08 -0.45
C LEU A 129 4.11 2.58 -0.15
N GLY A 130 5.00 2.99 0.76
CA GLY A 130 5.35 4.40 0.97
C GLY A 130 6.09 4.99 -0.25
N SER A 131 6.97 4.22 -0.89
CA SER A 131 7.54 4.60 -2.19
C SER A 131 6.45 4.74 -3.24
N ALA A 132 5.53 3.78 -3.33
CA ALA A 132 4.41 3.83 -4.26
C ALA A 132 3.60 5.11 -4.12
N ASP A 133 3.30 5.52 -2.89
CA ASP A 133 2.59 6.75 -2.59
C ASP A 133 3.36 8.00 -3.00
N LEU A 134 4.65 8.10 -2.63
CA LEU A 134 5.53 9.20 -3.02
C LEU A 134 5.59 9.41 -4.55
N PHE A 135 5.83 8.33 -5.31
CA PHE A 135 5.88 8.40 -6.78
C PHE A 135 4.52 8.79 -7.39
N THR A 136 3.43 8.24 -6.85
CA THR A 136 2.08 8.47 -7.37
C THR A 136 1.61 9.89 -7.07
N LEU A 137 1.79 10.35 -5.83
CA LEU A 137 1.39 11.68 -5.37
C LEU A 137 2.20 12.77 -6.09
N ALA A 138 3.52 12.59 -6.22
CA ALA A 138 4.35 13.52 -6.98
C ALA A 138 3.91 13.62 -8.45
N GLY A 139 3.66 12.49 -9.11
CA GLY A 139 3.19 12.47 -10.49
C GLY A 139 1.79 13.09 -10.65
N MET A 140 0.90 12.87 -9.69
CA MET A 140 -0.44 13.48 -9.68
C MET A 140 -0.40 14.98 -9.49
N MET A 141 0.36 15.46 -8.51
CA MET A 141 0.48 16.89 -8.22
C MET A 141 1.02 17.63 -9.43
N GLU A 142 2.14 17.17 -10.01
CA GLU A 142 2.70 17.81 -11.19
C GLU A 142 1.74 17.81 -12.38
N PHE A 143 1.05 16.69 -12.64
CA PHE A 143 0.03 16.62 -13.70
C PHE A 143 -1.09 17.64 -13.50
N PHE A 144 -1.57 17.79 -12.26
CA PHE A 144 -2.61 18.77 -11.96
C PHE A 144 -2.11 20.22 -12.07
N PHE A 145 -0.85 20.49 -11.74
CA PHE A 145 -0.30 21.83 -11.88
C PHE A 145 0.02 22.21 -13.33
N THR A 146 0.35 21.24 -14.19
CA THR A 146 0.66 21.47 -15.61
C THR A 146 -0.58 21.48 -16.50
N GLU A 147 -1.54 20.59 -16.28
CA GLU A 147 -2.72 20.43 -17.15
C GLU A 147 -3.97 21.19 -16.66
N ALA A 148 -4.06 21.57 -15.37
CA ALA A 148 -5.23 22.30 -14.87
C ALA A 148 -5.10 23.82 -15.09
N PRO A 149 -6.18 24.50 -15.55
CA PRO A 149 -6.26 25.96 -15.55
C PRO A 149 -5.98 26.53 -14.16
N SER A 150 -5.34 27.70 -14.07
CA SER A 150 -4.92 28.34 -12.81
C SER A 150 -6.04 28.47 -11.77
N GLY A 151 -7.29 28.70 -12.21
CA GLY A 151 -8.48 28.78 -11.34
C GLY A 151 -9.08 27.44 -10.89
N MET A 152 -8.65 26.30 -11.44
CA MET A 152 -9.20 24.96 -11.16
C MET A 152 -8.29 24.07 -10.32
N ARG A 153 -7.14 24.59 -9.85
CA ARG A 153 -6.16 23.84 -9.06
C ARG A 153 -6.75 23.30 -7.75
N SER A 154 -7.66 24.05 -7.12
CA SER A 154 -8.40 23.61 -5.92
C SER A 154 -9.33 22.43 -6.19
N LEU A 155 -9.94 22.37 -7.39
CA LEU A 155 -10.78 21.24 -7.79
C LEU A 155 -9.94 19.98 -8.02
N ALA A 156 -8.71 20.15 -8.53
CA ALA A 156 -7.78 19.05 -8.75
C ALA A 156 -7.27 18.42 -7.43
N THR A 157 -6.96 19.26 -6.42
CA THR A 157 -6.62 18.77 -5.08
C THR A 157 -7.84 18.13 -4.40
N ALA A 158 -9.03 18.74 -4.49
CA ALA A 158 -10.27 18.15 -3.98
C ALA A 158 -10.55 16.76 -4.60
N ARG A 159 -10.32 16.59 -5.90
CA ARG A 159 -10.44 15.30 -6.59
C ARG A 159 -9.48 14.24 -6.03
N SER A 160 -8.27 14.64 -5.63
CA SER A 160 -7.28 13.74 -5.04
C SER A 160 -7.73 13.24 -3.67
N TRP A 161 -8.21 14.14 -2.81
CA TRP A 161 -8.79 13.80 -1.51
C TRP A 161 -10.05 12.96 -1.63
N ALA A 162 -10.91 13.25 -2.60
CA ALA A 162 -12.08 12.41 -2.89
C ALA A 162 -11.68 10.98 -3.29
N SER A 163 -10.62 10.83 -4.11
CA SER A 163 -10.08 9.52 -4.46
C SER A 163 -9.50 8.78 -3.26
N LEU A 164 -8.89 9.49 -2.31
CA LEU A 164 -8.41 8.91 -1.06
C LEU A 164 -9.59 8.40 -0.23
N ALA A 165 -10.59 9.24 0.01
CA ALA A 165 -11.79 8.86 0.76
C ALA A 165 -12.49 7.64 0.14
N MET A 166 -12.67 7.63 -1.19
CA MET A 166 -13.22 6.47 -1.89
C MET A 166 -12.37 5.21 -1.70
N GLY A 167 -11.04 5.32 -1.67
CA GLY A 167 -10.16 4.18 -1.42
C GLY A 167 -10.34 3.59 -0.01
N TYR A 168 -10.52 4.45 0.99
CA TYR A 168 -10.77 4.03 2.37
C TYR A 168 -12.16 3.40 2.54
N TYR A 169 -13.19 3.96 1.90
CA TYR A 169 -14.51 3.32 1.89
C TYR A 169 -14.50 1.97 1.16
N LEU A 170 -13.78 1.89 0.03
CA LEU A 170 -13.62 0.64 -0.70
C LEU A 170 -12.93 -0.42 0.15
N SER A 171 -11.92 -0.05 0.94
CA SER A 171 -11.27 -0.93 1.91
C SER A 171 -12.29 -1.53 2.87
N SER A 172 -13.14 -0.70 3.49
CA SER A 172 -14.18 -1.17 4.41
C SER A 172 -15.19 -2.10 3.72
N VAL A 173 -15.63 -1.77 2.50
CA VAL A 173 -16.53 -2.62 1.72
C VAL A 173 -15.88 -3.96 1.37
N LEU A 174 -14.62 -3.97 0.94
CA LEU A 174 -13.89 -5.20 0.64
C LEU A 174 -13.78 -6.08 1.88
N ILE A 175 -13.47 -5.51 3.04
CA ILE A 175 -13.43 -6.26 4.31
C ILE A 175 -14.81 -6.84 4.62
N SER A 176 -15.89 -6.07 4.48
CA SER A 176 -17.27 -6.54 4.69
C SER A 176 -17.66 -7.66 3.73
N VAL A 177 -17.32 -7.55 2.45
CA VAL A 177 -17.60 -8.60 1.44
C VAL A 177 -16.83 -9.86 1.77
N VAL A 178 -15.54 -9.76 2.10
CA VAL A 178 -14.73 -10.92 2.46
C VAL A 178 -15.27 -11.55 3.75
N ASN A 179 -15.71 -10.77 4.72
CA ASN A 179 -16.39 -11.26 5.92
C ASN A 179 -17.70 -11.98 5.61
N GLY A 180 -18.53 -11.41 4.74
CA GLY A 180 -19.78 -12.01 4.31
C GLY A 180 -19.58 -13.33 3.57
N VAL A 181 -18.64 -13.39 2.61
CA VAL A 181 -18.30 -14.61 1.88
C VAL A 181 -17.70 -15.66 2.83
N THR A 182 -16.80 -15.26 3.73
CA THR A 182 -16.18 -16.18 4.69
C THR A 182 -17.19 -16.72 5.70
N GLY A 183 -18.15 -15.89 6.13
CA GLY A 183 -19.24 -16.29 7.03
C GLY A 183 -20.32 -17.15 6.36
N ALA A 184 -20.64 -16.89 5.09
CA ALA A 184 -21.66 -17.65 4.35
C ALA A 184 -21.17 -19.04 3.91
N TYR A 185 -19.87 -19.21 3.66
CA TYR A 185 -19.31 -20.47 3.18
C TYR A 185 -19.04 -21.52 4.26
N ARG A 186 -19.17 -21.22 5.56
CA ARG A 186 -18.83 -22.22 6.60
C ARG A 186 -19.64 -22.08 7.89
N HIS A 187 -20.57 -23.02 8.08
CA HIS A 187 -21.21 -23.27 9.37
C HIS A 187 -20.15 -23.58 10.44
N SER A 188 -20.06 -22.69 11.43
CA SER A 188 -19.86 -23.01 12.85
C SER A 188 -18.46 -23.15 13.50
N SER A 189 -17.31 -22.75 12.92
CA SER A 189 -16.04 -22.80 13.72
C SER A 189 -14.87 -21.86 13.35
N CYS A 190 -15.02 -20.86 12.48
CA CYS A 190 -13.92 -19.91 12.21
C CYS A 190 -14.43 -18.46 12.21
N PRO A 191 -13.80 -17.54 12.96
CA PRO A 191 -14.18 -16.15 12.86
C PRO A 191 -13.76 -15.60 11.49
N GLY A 192 -14.66 -14.90 10.78
CA GLY A 192 -14.28 -14.00 9.67
C GLY A 192 -13.32 -12.89 10.15
N LEU A 193 -12.82 -11.99 9.30
CA LEU A 193 -11.78 -10.96 9.60
C LEU A 193 -12.07 -10.03 10.81
N ALA A 194 -13.16 -10.25 11.55
CA ALA A 194 -13.61 -9.54 12.75
C ALA A 194 -13.77 -10.40 14.04
N GLY A 195 -13.28 -11.64 14.11
CA GLY A 195 -13.10 -12.33 15.40
C GLY A 195 -11.80 -12.09 16.20
N ALA A 196 -11.63 -12.89 17.25
CA ALA A 196 -10.62 -12.64 18.29
C ALA A 196 -9.19 -13.10 17.95
N ASN A 197 -9.00 -13.93 16.91
CA ASN A 197 -7.70 -14.54 16.58
C ASN A 197 -7.23 -14.22 15.14
N LEU A 198 -6.18 -13.38 15.03
CA LEU A 198 -5.55 -13.04 13.75
C LEU A 198 -4.97 -14.27 13.01
N ASN A 199 -4.54 -15.29 13.75
CA ASN A 199 -3.95 -16.52 13.19
C ASN A 199 -4.92 -17.34 12.33
N THR A 200 -6.22 -17.24 12.62
CA THR A 200 -7.26 -17.95 11.87
C THR A 200 -7.66 -17.20 10.59
N TYR A 201 -7.24 -15.94 10.42
CA TYR A 201 -7.52 -15.17 9.20
C TYR A 201 -6.61 -15.55 8.06
N HIS A 202 -7.19 -15.75 6.89
CA HIS A 202 -6.45 -15.83 5.64
C HIS A 202 -6.09 -14.45 5.10
N LEU A 203 -5.36 -13.66 5.91
CA LEU A 203 -4.89 -12.31 5.57
C LEU A 203 -4.02 -12.33 4.29
N GLU A 204 -3.31 -13.42 4.04
CA GLU A 204 -2.57 -13.67 2.80
C GLU A 204 -3.46 -13.67 1.56
N ARG A 205 -4.68 -14.25 1.65
CA ARG A 205 -5.63 -14.26 0.53
C ARG A 205 -6.17 -12.86 0.27
N PHE A 206 -6.38 -12.09 1.32
CA PHE A 206 -6.77 -10.69 1.21
C PHE A 206 -5.67 -9.84 0.54
N TYR A 207 -4.40 -10.02 0.91
CA TYR A 207 -3.29 -9.36 0.25
C TYR A 207 -3.10 -9.81 -1.21
N TRP A 208 -3.32 -11.08 -1.54
CA TRP A 208 -3.36 -11.55 -2.92
C TRP A 208 -4.51 -10.93 -3.72
N LEU A 209 -5.70 -10.83 -3.14
CA LEU A 209 -6.84 -10.13 -3.75
C LEU A 209 -6.48 -8.67 -4.07
N MET A 210 -5.89 -7.96 -3.10
CA MET A 210 -5.41 -6.59 -3.28
C MET A 210 -4.33 -6.49 -4.34
N CYS A 211 -3.40 -7.44 -4.41
CA CYS A 211 -2.39 -7.54 -5.46
C CYS A 211 -3.03 -7.66 -6.86
N VAL A 212 -4.02 -8.54 -7.01
CA VAL A 212 -4.74 -8.72 -8.28
C VAL A 212 -5.52 -7.46 -8.65
N LEU A 213 -6.24 -6.84 -7.70
CA LEU A 213 -6.96 -5.59 -7.93
C LEU A 213 -6.02 -4.45 -8.34
N SER A 214 -4.86 -4.32 -7.69
CA SER A 214 -3.82 -3.35 -8.07
C SER A 214 -3.25 -3.63 -9.46
N GLY A 215 -3.07 -4.90 -9.82
CA GLY A 215 -2.67 -5.32 -11.17
C GLY A 215 -3.68 -4.92 -12.24
N LEU A 216 -4.96 -5.20 -12.01
CA LEU A 216 -6.05 -4.78 -12.90
C LEU A 216 -6.14 -3.26 -13.01
N ASN A 217 -5.93 -2.54 -11.91
CA ASN A 217 -5.88 -1.07 -11.92
C ASN A 217 -4.74 -0.54 -12.78
N PHE A 218 -3.57 -1.16 -12.68
CA PHE A 218 -2.40 -0.80 -13.47
C PHE A 218 -2.65 -1.04 -14.96
N LEU A 219 -3.19 -2.20 -15.34
CA LEU A 219 -3.54 -2.50 -16.74
C LEU A 219 -4.56 -1.52 -17.30
N ARG A 220 -5.60 -1.21 -16.53
CA ARG A 220 -6.58 -0.18 -16.89
C ARG A 220 -5.88 1.17 -17.07
N SER A 221 -5.02 1.57 -16.13
CA SER A 221 -4.27 2.83 -16.21
C SER A 221 -3.40 2.89 -17.46
N LEU A 222 -2.72 1.80 -17.80
CA LEU A 222 -1.89 1.67 -18.99
C LEU A 222 -2.72 1.78 -20.28
N PHE A 223 -3.91 1.18 -20.32
CA PHE A 223 -4.83 1.30 -21.45
C PHE A 223 -5.30 2.74 -21.67
N TRP A 224 -5.64 3.47 -20.60
CA TRP A 224 -6.02 4.88 -20.72
C TRP A 224 -4.82 5.79 -21.03
N ALA A 225 -3.65 5.47 -20.48
CA ALA A 225 -2.40 6.17 -20.75
C ALA A 225 -2.00 6.11 -22.23
N SER A 226 -2.08 4.92 -22.85
CA SER A 226 -1.72 4.74 -24.25
C SER A 226 -2.68 5.46 -25.22
N ARG A 227 -3.91 5.72 -24.78
CA ARG A 227 -4.92 6.48 -25.52
C ARG A 227 -4.87 7.98 -25.26
N TYR A 228 -4.15 8.42 -24.23
CA TYR A 228 -4.06 9.83 -23.86
C TYR A 228 -3.03 10.55 -24.73
N LYS A 229 -3.50 11.49 -25.58
CA LYS A 229 -2.62 12.40 -26.29
C LYS A 229 -2.28 13.57 -25.38
N TYR A 230 -0.98 13.78 -25.13
CA TYR A 230 -0.51 15.00 -24.48
C TYR A 230 -0.95 16.22 -25.29
N ARG A 231 -1.47 17.24 -24.61
CA ARG A 231 -1.74 18.52 -25.26
C ARG A 231 -0.40 19.11 -25.67
N SER A 232 -0.19 19.30 -26.98
CA SER A 232 0.98 20.02 -27.45
C SER A 232 0.89 21.43 -26.89
N ALA A 233 1.79 21.77 -25.96
CA ALA A 233 2.06 23.16 -25.66
C ALA A 233 2.65 23.74 -26.95
N ASN A 234 1.82 24.41 -27.75
CA ASN A 234 2.32 25.29 -28.79
C ASN A 234 3.15 26.35 -28.07
N VAL A 235 4.47 26.19 -28.16
CA VAL A 235 5.45 27.25 -27.93
C VAL A 235 5.28 28.28 -29.03
#